data_AF-A0A7S0F5U8-F1
#
_entry.id   AF-A0A7S0F5U8-F1
#
_cell.length_a   1.000
_cell.length_b   1.000
_cell.length_c   1.000
_cell.angle_alpha   90.00
_cell.angle_beta   90.00
_cell.angle_gamma   90.00
#
_symmetry.space_group_name_H-M   'P 1'
#
loop_
_entity.id
_entity.type
_entity.pdbx_description
1 polymer ?
#
loop_
_entity_poly.entity_id
_entity_poly.type
_entity_poly.pdbx_seq_one_letter_code
_entity_poly.pdbx_strand_id
1 'polypeptide(L)'
;MAPTSDAQWTALSKIVTAVMARADAAPFREPVDWKGLGIMDYPQIIKKPMDLGTVKKRISGRKYNTVFDAANDVRLVWTNCMTYNQDGSDFFVIAKRLSKLWEDKFAKFVRDQKLSEDSGTTKATPSSGTTTTTSSKANNVSAPPAIGNGDQVSLQEKREFARSLYKLSKEDLGKIIVKIDDRCPAALVKNAAEDECEMNVDKLTPELFKELVTLVAVCGRTSTGKKKASNSKRQKT
;
A
#
# COMPACT_ATOMS: atom_id res chain seq x y z
N MET A 1 35.81 12.15 11.53
CA MET A 1 34.59 12.69 12.17
C MET A 1 34.75 12.65 13.68
N ALA A 2 34.28 13.68 14.38
CA ALA A 2 34.17 13.61 15.84
C ALA A 2 33.16 12.50 16.21
N PRO A 3 33.42 11.72 17.28
CA PRO A 3 32.48 10.71 17.74
C PRO A 3 31.16 11.36 18.15
N THR A 4 30.05 10.69 17.87
CA THR A 4 28.72 11.15 18.28
C THR A 4 28.64 11.25 19.80
N SER A 5 28.24 12.41 20.32
CA SER A 5 28.18 12.67 21.77
C SER A 5 26.99 11.98 22.44
N ASP A 6 27.07 11.75 23.75
CA ASP A 6 25.97 11.18 24.51
C ASP A 6 24.71 12.04 24.49
N ALA A 7 24.86 13.37 24.41
CA ALA A 7 23.74 14.29 24.24
C ALA A 7 23.04 14.07 22.90
N GLN A 8 23.79 13.88 21.81
CA GLN A 8 23.25 13.57 20.49
C GLN A 8 22.52 12.22 20.49
N TRP A 9 23.10 11.18 21.10
CA TRP A 9 22.45 9.87 21.23
C TRP A 9 21.16 9.94 22.05
N THR A 10 21.17 10.69 23.15
CA THR A 10 20.00 10.88 24.00
C THR A 10 18.88 11.61 23.24
N ALA A 11 19.22 12.68 22.53
CA ALA A 11 18.27 13.42 21.73
C ALA A 11 17.69 12.59 20.56
N LEU A 12 18.52 11.82 19.85
CA LEU A 12 18.05 10.91 18.80
C LEU A 12 17.12 9.82 19.35
N SER A 13 17.49 9.21 20.48
CA SER A 13 16.68 8.17 21.14
C SER A 13 15.30 8.69 21.56
N LYS A 14 15.21 9.95 22.00
CA LYS A 14 13.92 10.62 22.28
C LYS A 14 13.05 10.72 21.02
N ILE A 15 13.63 11.05 19.87
CA ILE A 15 12.90 11.14 18.60
C ILE A 15 12.36 9.77 18.18
N VAL A 16 13.20 8.75 18.20
CA VAL A 16 12.79 7.37 17.89
C VAL A 16 11.66 6.92 18.83
N THR A 17 11.80 7.17 20.13
CA THR A 17 10.77 6.84 21.13
C THR A 17 9.46 7.58 20.86
N ALA A 18 9.52 8.86 20.48
CA ALA A 18 8.32 9.65 20.16
C ALA A 18 7.60 9.13 18.89
N VAL A 19 8.34 8.64 17.89
CA VAL A 19 7.75 8.00 16.71
C VAL A 19 7.11 6.66 17.11
N MET A 20 7.82 5.81 17.87
CA MET A 20 7.30 4.52 18.36
C MET A 20 6.02 4.64 19.19
N ALA A 21 5.89 5.71 19.97
CA ALA A 21 4.75 5.93 20.86
C ALA A 21 3.43 6.19 20.12
N ARG A 22 3.48 6.52 18.83
CA ARG A 22 2.26 6.71 18.05
C ARG A 22 1.51 5.39 17.86
N ALA A 23 0.18 5.44 17.85
CA ALA A 23 -0.66 4.27 17.66
C ALA A 23 -0.40 3.58 16.31
N ASP A 24 -0.24 4.36 15.25
CA ASP A 24 0.03 3.88 13.89
C ASP A 24 1.46 3.33 13.71
N ALA A 25 2.35 3.52 14.67
CA ALA A 25 3.69 2.92 14.64
C ALA A 25 3.72 1.48 15.17
N ALA A 26 2.62 0.95 15.70
CA ALA A 26 2.57 -0.38 16.33
C ALA A 26 3.16 -1.52 15.49
N PRO A 27 2.89 -1.63 14.17
CA PRO A 27 3.45 -2.70 13.33
C PRO A 27 4.97 -2.66 13.16
N PHE A 28 5.61 -1.53 13.49
CA PHE A 28 7.04 -1.29 13.25
C PHE A 28 7.88 -1.34 14.53
N ARG A 29 7.26 -1.68 15.66
CA ARG A 29 7.92 -1.67 16.98
C ARG A 29 8.82 -2.87 17.20
N GLU A 30 8.52 -3.99 16.56
CA GLU A 30 9.24 -5.26 16.69
C GLU A 30 9.53 -5.84 15.29
N PRO A 31 10.50 -6.77 15.17
CA PRO A 31 10.77 -7.44 13.91
C PRO A 31 9.52 -8.12 13.33
N VAL A 32 9.39 -8.11 12.00
CA VAL A 32 8.31 -8.84 11.32
C VAL A 32 8.48 -10.35 11.56
N ASP A 33 7.51 -10.95 12.28
CA ASP A 33 7.42 -12.39 12.45
C ASP A 33 6.82 -13.04 11.19
N TRP A 34 7.60 -13.06 10.12
CA TRP A 34 7.17 -13.58 8.83
C TRP A 34 6.80 -15.08 8.88
N LYS A 35 7.36 -15.84 9.84
CA LYS A 35 6.98 -17.22 10.08
C LYS A 35 5.59 -17.32 10.70
N GLY A 36 5.34 -16.58 11.78
CA GLY A 36 4.05 -16.55 12.45
C GLY A 36 2.93 -15.98 11.57
N LEU A 37 3.27 -15.08 10.65
CA LEU A 37 2.34 -14.50 9.67
C LEU A 37 2.15 -15.36 8.41
N GLY A 38 2.92 -16.45 8.23
CA GLY A 38 2.82 -17.32 7.05
C GLY A 38 3.40 -16.76 5.75
N ILE A 39 4.15 -15.65 5.81
CA ILE A 39 4.71 -14.94 4.65
C ILE A 39 6.16 -15.35 4.37
N MET A 40 6.34 -16.57 3.87
CA MET A 40 7.66 -17.20 3.69
C MET A 40 8.54 -16.56 2.61
N ASP A 41 7.98 -15.68 1.78
CA ASP A 41 8.67 -14.91 0.75
C ASP A 41 9.30 -13.62 1.31
N TYR A 42 8.93 -13.18 2.51
CA TYR A 42 9.47 -11.98 3.15
C TYR A 42 11.00 -11.92 3.18
N PRO A 43 11.75 -12.94 3.65
CA PRO A 43 13.22 -12.89 3.62
C PRO A 43 13.82 -12.98 2.19
N GLN A 44 13.02 -13.40 1.20
CA GLN A 44 13.44 -13.44 -0.20
C GLN A 44 13.32 -12.06 -0.85
N ILE A 45 12.38 -11.22 -0.39
CA ILE A 45 12.18 -9.87 -0.89
C ILE A 45 12.98 -8.86 -0.04
N ILE A 46 12.85 -8.93 1.28
CA ILE A 46 13.47 -8.02 2.24
C ILE A 46 14.80 -8.59 2.72
N LYS A 47 15.89 -8.05 2.17
CA LYS A 47 17.26 -8.53 2.40
C LYS A 47 17.85 -8.12 3.74
N LYS A 48 17.43 -6.98 4.28
CA LYS A 48 17.89 -6.48 5.58
C LYS A 48 16.66 -6.05 6.41
N PRO A 49 16.01 -6.98 7.12
CA PRO A 49 14.89 -6.66 8.00
C PRO A 49 15.30 -5.62 9.06
N MET A 50 14.39 -4.71 9.42
CA MET A 50 14.62 -3.68 10.43
C MET A 50 13.30 -3.25 11.07
N ASP A 51 13.37 -2.86 12.34
CA ASP A 51 12.26 -2.35 13.15
C ASP A 51 12.76 -1.29 14.15
N LEU A 52 11.84 -0.48 14.67
CA LEU A 52 12.18 0.62 15.57
C LEU A 52 12.70 0.15 16.93
N GLY A 53 12.26 -1.01 17.42
CA GLY A 53 12.74 -1.61 18.65
C GLY A 53 14.21 -1.99 18.56
N THR A 54 14.60 -2.62 17.44
CA THR A 54 16.00 -2.92 17.12
C THR A 54 16.84 -1.66 16.99
N VAL A 55 16.37 -0.64 16.27
CA VAL A 55 17.07 0.66 16.17
C VAL A 55 17.29 1.27 17.55
N LYS A 56 16.23 1.32 18.38
CA LYS A 56 16.32 1.87 19.74
C LYS A 56 17.33 1.10 20.60
N LYS A 57 17.29 -0.24 20.57
CA LYS A 57 18.26 -1.10 21.28
C LYS A 57 19.70 -0.83 20.80
N ARG A 58 19.91 -0.66 19.50
CA ARG A 58 21.24 -0.36 18.92
C ARG A 58 21.76 1.03 19.28
N ILE A 59 20.89 2.05 19.34
CA ILE A 59 21.26 3.39 19.84
C ILE A 59 21.70 3.31 21.31
N SER A 60 20.91 2.65 22.16
CA SER A 60 21.23 2.46 23.58
C SER A 60 22.53 1.68 23.78
N GLY A 61 22.77 0.66 22.96
CA GLY A 61 23.99 -0.15 22.99
C GLY A 61 25.20 0.45 22.24
N ARG A 62 25.12 1.70 21.78
CA ARG A 62 26.18 2.40 21.01
C ARG A 62 26.70 1.56 19.84
N LYS A 63 25.79 0.91 19.10
CA LYS A 63 26.11 0.02 17.97
C LYS A 63 26.20 0.73 16.62
N TYR A 64 26.05 2.05 16.61
CA TYR A 64 26.17 2.91 15.43
C TYR A 64 27.39 3.81 15.57
N ASN A 65 28.08 4.10 14.47
CA ASN A 65 29.22 5.02 14.49
C ASN A 65 28.73 6.47 14.51
N THR A 66 27.66 6.74 13.75
CA THR A 66 27.07 8.07 13.62
C THR A 66 25.56 8.04 13.82
N VAL A 67 24.98 9.19 14.17
CA VAL A 67 23.51 9.37 14.16
C VAL A 67 22.88 9.15 12.78
N PHE A 68 23.65 9.37 11.71
CA PHE A 68 23.20 9.14 10.34
C PHE A 68 23.08 7.63 10.03
N ASP A 69 23.94 6.79 10.59
CA ASP A 69 23.82 5.33 10.48
C ASP A 69 22.51 4.84 11.10
N ALA A 70 22.18 5.37 12.28
CA ALA A 70 20.92 5.09 12.96
C ALA A 70 19.72 5.59 12.14
N ALA A 71 19.81 6.80 11.55
CA ALA A 71 18.77 7.34 10.70
C ALA A 71 18.53 6.51 9.43
N ASN A 72 19.60 5.95 8.86
CA ASN A 72 19.50 5.05 7.71
C ASN A 72 18.77 3.75 8.06
N ASP A 73 19.00 3.18 9.25
CA ASP A 73 18.23 2.03 9.70
C ASP A 73 16.76 2.40 9.99
N VAL A 74 16.45 3.61 10.49
CA VAL A 74 15.04 4.06 10.60
C VAL A 74 14.37 4.18 9.23
N ARG A 75 15.05 4.79 8.25
CA ARG A 75 14.56 4.87 6.86
C ARG A 75 14.32 3.49 6.28
N LEU A 76 15.19 2.53 6.58
CA LEU A 76 15.07 1.15 6.14
C LEU A 76 13.80 0.46 6.66
N VAL A 77 13.33 0.77 7.89
CA VAL A 77 12.05 0.26 8.40
C VAL A 77 10.92 0.59 7.42
N TRP A 78 10.84 1.85 6.99
CA TRP A 78 9.79 2.33 6.10
C TRP A 78 9.96 1.80 4.69
N THR A 79 11.18 1.85 4.16
CA THR A 79 11.47 1.39 2.80
C THR A 79 11.20 -0.10 2.68
N ASN A 80 11.61 -0.94 3.63
CA ASN A 80 11.27 -2.37 3.62
C ASN A 80 9.76 -2.60 3.61
N CYS A 81 9.02 -1.86 4.44
CA CYS A 81 7.56 -1.94 4.44
C CYS A 81 6.97 -1.58 3.07
N MET A 82 7.41 -0.48 2.47
CA MET A 82 6.92 -0.04 1.15
C MET A 82 7.41 -0.93 0.00
N THR A 83 8.54 -1.63 0.15
CA THR A 83 9.04 -2.59 -0.84
C THR A 83 8.25 -3.90 -0.82
N TYR A 84 7.91 -4.40 0.37
CA TYR A 84 7.17 -5.66 0.50
C TYR A 84 5.68 -5.49 0.22
N ASN A 85 5.09 -4.39 0.70
CA ASN A 85 3.65 -4.17 0.62
C ASN A 85 3.30 -3.38 -0.65
N GLN A 86 2.13 -3.67 -1.22
CA GLN A 86 1.63 -2.98 -2.41
C GLN A 86 1.42 -1.48 -2.16
N ASP A 87 1.73 -0.66 -3.16
CA ASP A 87 1.44 0.77 -3.18
C ASP A 87 -0.04 1.03 -2.87
N GLY A 88 -0.30 1.87 -1.87
CA GLY A 88 -1.65 2.23 -1.45
C GLY A 88 -2.30 1.29 -0.43
N SER A 89 -1.66 0.17 -0.07
CA SER A 89 -2.08 -0.63 1.09
C SER A 89 -1.94 0.16 2.41
N ASP A 90 -2.66 -0.27 3.46
CA ASP A 90 -2.63 0.39 4.77
C ASP A 90 -1.20 0.52 5.32
N PHE A 91 -0.42 -0.57 5.29
CA PHE A 91 0.97 -0.56 5.75
C PHE A 91 1.84 0.38 4.92
N PHE A 92 1.64 0.43 3.60
CA PHE A 92 2.36 1.36 2.73
C PHE A 92 2.04 2.82 3.07
N VAL A 93 0.75 3.16 3.22
CA VAL A 93 0.31 4.52 3.54
C VAL A 93 0.82 4.96 4.91
N ILE A 94 0.76 4.07 5.91
CA ILE A 94 1.28 4.33 7.25
C ILE A 94 2.80 4.52 7.21
N ALA A 95 3.55 3.64 6.54
CA ALA A 95 5.00 3.75 6.40
C ALA A 95 5.41 5.06 5.71
N LYS A 96 4.71 5.47 4.65
CA LYS A 96 4.93 6.74 3.95
C LYS A 96 4.69 7.95 4.86
N ARG A 97 3.62 7.92 5.67
CA ARG A 97 3.31 8.98 6.65
C ARG A 97 4.37 9.07 7.75
N LEU A 98 4.78 7.93 8.32
CA LEU A 98 5.79 7.87 9.37
C LEU A 98 7.18 8.25 8.84
N SER A 99 7.51 7.90 7.60
CA SER A 99 8.73 8.31 6.91
C SER A 99 8.81 9.84 6.79
N LYS A 100 7.73 10.49 6.33
CA LYS A 100 7.68 11.97 6.26
C LYS A 100 7.85 12.60 7.64
N LEU A 101 7.12 12.12 8.64
CA LEU A 101 7.23 12.59 10.02
C LEU A 101 8.64 12.44 10.58
N TRP A 102 9.31 11.33 10.26
CA TRP A 102 10.68 11.06 10.67
C TRP A 102 11.64 12.07 10.05
N GLU A 103 11.61 12.30 8.74
CA GLU A 103 12.51 13.25 8.08
C GLU A 103 12.34 14.67 8.63
N ASP A 104 11.10 15.12 8.89
CA ASP A 104 10.84 16.42 9.51
C ASP A 104 11.51 16.55 10.88
N LYS A 105 11.40 15.49 11.72
CA LYS A 105 12.01 15.46 13.05
C LYS A 105 13.53 15.34 12.99
N PHE A 106 14.06 14.52 12.09
CA PHE A 106 15.48 14.29 11.95
C PHE A 106 16.20 15.52 11.37
N ALA A 107 15.61 16.19 10.38
CA ALA A 107 16.11 17.46 9.86
C ALA A 107 16.18 18.55 10.94
N LYS A 108 15.16 18.64 11.80
CA LYS A 108 15.19 19.52 12.97
C LYS A 108 16.33 19.15 13.93
N PHE A 109 16.48 17.86 14.24
CA PHE A 109 17.57 17.38 15.08
C PHE A 109 18.95 17.72 14.53
N VAL A 110 19.19 17.49 13.24
CA VAL A 110 20.45 17.82 12.57
C VAL A 110 20.77 19.31 12.71
N ARG A 111 19.77 20.19 12.50
CA ARG A 111 19.92 21.64 12.68
C ARG A 111 20.24 22.01 14.13
N ASP A 112 19.46 21.49 15.07
CA ASP A 112 19.59 21.81 16.50
C ASP A 112 20.92 21.32 17.08
N GLN A 113 21.44 20.18 16.59
CA GLN A 113 22.73 19.62 16.98
C GLN A 113 23.91 20.15 16.14
N LYS A 114 23.66 21.07 15.19
CA LYS A 114 24.66 21.64 14.25
C LYS A 114 25.50 20.57 13.54
N LEU A 115 24.84 19.48 13.15
CA LEU A 115 25.48 18.37 12.48
C LEU A 115 25.58 18.67 10.98
N SER A 116 26.75 18.42 10.39
CA SER A 116 26.93 18.36 8.95
C SER A 116 27.00 16.89 8.52
N GLU A 117 26.23 16.52 7.51
CA GLU A 117 26.46 15.29 6.77
C GLU A 117 27.72 15.52 5.94
N ASP A 118 28.87 15.01 6.41
CA ASP A 118 30.10 15.10 5.63
C ASP A 118 29.88 14.26 4.36
N SER A 119 29.68 14.96 3.25
CA SER A 119 29.66 14.37 1.92
C SER A 119 31.08 13.95 1.59
N GLY A 120 31.50 12.83 2.17
CA GLY A 120 32.61 12.02 1.68
C GLY A 120 32.35 11.71 0.21
N THR A 121 32.91 12.56 -0.64
CA THR A 121 32.79 12.50 -2.09
C THR A 121 33.61 11.31 -2.56
N THR A 122 32.95 10.26 -3.01
CA THR A 122 33.39 9.50 -4.19
C THR A 122 32.33 9.64 -5.27
N LYS A 123 32.34 10.81 -5.91
CA LYS A 123 31.92 10.93 -7.30
C LYS A 123 33.08 11.54 -8.09
N ALA A 124 33.90 10.67 -8.66
CA ALA A 124 34.56 10.92 -9.93
C ALA A 124 34.75 9.58 -10.69
N THR A 125 33.95 9.26 -11.72
CA THR A 125 34.03 9.60 -13.16
C THR A 125 34.83 8.54 -13.99
N PRO A 126 34.91 8.62 -15.33
CA PRO A 126 34.42 7.60 -16.27
C PRO A 126 35.56 6.84 -16.96
N SER A 127 35.25 5.74 -17.64
CA SER A 127 36.15 5.15 -18.64
C SER A 127 35.37 4.93 -19.93
N SER A 128 35.73 5.73 -20.92
CA SER A 128 35.34 5.63 -22.33
C SER A 128 36.12 4.52 -23.05
N GLY A 129 35.52 3.96 -24.10
CA GLY A 129 36.20 3.18 -25.15
C GLY A 129 35.32 2.05 -25.71
N THR A 130 34.29 2.31 -26.53
CA THR A 130 34.32 2.53 -28.01
C THR A 130 34.08 1.23 -28.82
N THR A 131 32.89 1.19 -29.47
CA THR A 131 32.45 0.47 -30.71
C THR A 131 32.88 -0.99 -30.96
N THR A 132 32.01 -1.92 -31.37
CA THR A 132 31.37 -1.96 -32.70
C THR A 132 30.27 -3.04 -32.76
N THR A 133 29.22 -2.75 -33.52
CA THR A 133 28.15 -3.64 -34.04
C THR A 133 28.63 -4.98 -34.62
N THR A 134 27.98 -6.10 -34.28
CA THR A 134 27.34 -7.02 -35.25
C THR A 134 26.53 -8.13 -34.56
N SER A 135 25.40 -8.44 -35.19
CA SER A 135 24.38 -9.45 -34.91
C SER A 135 24.88 -10.91 -34.98
N SER A 136 24.40 -11.79 -34.09
CA SER A 136 23.49 -12.92 -34.41
C SER A 136 23.43 -14.02 -33.34
N LYS A 137 22.21 -14.51 -33.12
CA LYS A 137 21.78 -15.88 -32.71
C LYS A 137 21.84 -16.31 -31.23
N ALA A 138 20.66 -16.19 -30.61
CA ALA A 138 19.86 -17.26 -30.00
C ALA A 138 20.57 -18.38 -29.22
N ASN A 139 20.22 -18.50 -27.93
CA ASN A 139 19.56 -19.72 -27.49
C ASN A 139 18.59 -19.46 -26.32
N ASN A 140 17.39 -19.96 -26.56
CA ASN A 140 16.20 -19.96 -25.72
C ASN A 140 16.39 -21.01 -24.61
N VAL A 141 16.31 -20.59 -23.35
CA VAL A 141 15.97 -21.51 -22.25
C VAL A 141 14.88 -20.85 -21.43
N SER A 142 13.66 -21.19 -21.83
CA SER A 142 12.39 -21.21 -21.12
C SER A 142 12.41 -20.73 -19.67
N ALA A 143 11.67 -19.65 -19.43
CA ALA A 143 11.07 -19.35 -18.14
C ALA A 143 10.27 -20.58 -17.63
N PRO A 144 10.40 -20.95 -16.35
CA PRO A 144 9.41 -21.78 -15.66
C PRO A 144 8.31 -20.89 -15.05
N PRO A 145 7.13 -21.47 -14.77
CA PRO A 145 5.87 -20.91 -15.21
C PRO A 145 5.25 -19.92 -14.23
N ALA A 146 4.54 -18.94 -14.80
CA ALA A 146 3.45 -18.27 -14.12
C ALA A 146 2.36 -19.31 -13.80
N ILE A 147 2.16 -19.60 -12.51
CA ILE A 147 0.98 -20.28 -11.94
C ILE A 147 0.71 -19.54 -10.62
N GLY A 148 -0.19 -18.53 -10.61
CA GLY A 148 -1.59 -18.69 -10.21
C GLY A 148 -1.70 -18.57 -8.69
N ASN A 149 -2.10 -17.43 -8.13
CA ASN A 149 -3.53 -17.11 -7.96
C ASN A 149 -3.88 -15.70 -8.46
N GLY A 150 -4.49 -15.67 -9.65
CA GLY A 150 -5.13 -14.51 -10.25
C GLY A 150 -6.58 -14.34 -9.77
N ASP A 151 -6.74 -14.01 -8.49
CA ASP A 151 -8.06 -13.66 -7.92
C ASP A 151 -8.03 -12.42 -7.03
N GLN A 152 -7.04 -11.53 -7.14
CA GLN A 152 -7.11 -10.22 -6.50
C GLN A 152 -7.69 -9.20 -7.49
N VAL A 153 -8.94 -8.80 -7.24
CA VAL A 153 -9.59 -7.67 -7.91
C VAL A 153 -8.76 -6.42 -7.66
N SER A 154 -8.30 -5.77 -8.72
CA SER A 154 -7.45 -4.58 -8.64
C SER A 154 -8.21 -3.39 -8.00
N LEU A 155 -7.47 -2.49 -7.36
CA LEU A 155 -8.03 -1.23 -6.84
C LEU A 155 -8.71 -0.39 -7.93
N GLN A 156 -8.24 -0.51 -9.17
CA GLN A 156 -8.85 0.16 -10.32
C GLN A 156 -10.25 -0.41 -10.60
N GLU A 157 -10.38 -1.74 -10.62
CA GLU A 157 -11.68 -2.42 -10.79
C GLU A 157 -12.63 -2.11 -9.63
N LYS A 158 -12.15 -2.10 -8.38
CA LYS A 158 -12.94 -1.71 -7.20
C LYS A 158 -13.49 -0.29 -7.29
N ARG A 159 -12.66 0.66 -7.77
CA ARG A 159 -13.05 2.06 -7.99
C ARG A 159 -14.03 2.22 -9.14
N GLU A 160 -13.90 1.40 -10.19
CA GLU A 160 -14.83 1.39 -11.32
C GLU A 160 -16.18 0.80 -10.94
N PHE A 161 -16.17 -0.27 -10.16
CA PHE A 161 -17.38 -0.87 -9.58
C PHE A 161 -18.12 0.12 -8.69
N ALA A 162 -17.45 0.74 -7.71
CA ALA A 162 -18.04 1.73 -6.82
C ALA A 162 -18.67 2.92 -7.60
N ARG A 163 -17.96 3.45 -8.61
CA ARG A 163 -18.49 4.51 -9.49
C ARG A 163 -19.72 4.04 -10.30
N SER A 164 -19.80 2.76 -10.63
CA SER A 164 -20.90 2.20 -11.39
C SER A 164 -22.15 2.01 -10.54
N LEU A 165 -22.00 1.73 -9.24
CA LEU A 165 -23.13 1.66 -8.29
C LEU A 165 -23.89 2.98 -8.18
N TYR A 166 -23.18 4.12 -8.14
CA TYR A 166 -23.80 5.46 -8.12
C TYR A 166 -24.61 5.78 -9.39
N LYS A 167 -24.41 5.02 -10.48
CA LYS A 167 -25.12 5.22 -11.75
C LYS A 167 -26.36 4.34 -11.88
N LEU A 168 -26.62 3.44 -10.93
CA LEU A 168 -27.74 2.51 -10.98
C LEU A 168 -29.04 3.13 -10.48
N SER A 169 -30.16 2.58 -10.95
CA SER A 169 -31.48 2.88 -10.42
C SER A 169 -31.63 2.35 -8.98
N LYS A 170 -32.55 2.91 -8.21
CA LYS A 170 -32.85 2.42 -6.85
C LYS A 170 -33.26 0.94 -6.84
N GLU A 171 -33.98 0.48 -7.87
CA GLU A 171 -34.41 -0.90 -8.01
C GLU A 171 -33.24 -1.87 -8.29
N ASP A 172 -32.26 -1.45 -9.10
CA ASP A 172 -31.08 -2.28 -9.40
C ASP A 172 -30.05 -2.27 -8.27
N LEU A 173 -29.91 -1.12 -7.58
CA LEU A 173 -29.10 -1.04 -6.38
C LEU A 173 -29.66 -1.93 -5.26
N GLY A 174 -30.99 -1.98 -5.11
CA GLY A 174 -31.65 -2.88 -4.17
C GLY A 174 -31.33 -4.36 -4.43
N LYS A 175 -31.32 -4.80 -5.70
CA LYS A 175 -30.95 -6.18 -6.06
C LYS A 175 -29.50 -6.51 -5.69
N ILE A 176 -28.59 -5.55 -5.85
CA ILE A 176 -27.18 -5.71 -5.48
C ILE A 176 -27.02 -5.84 -3.96
N ILE A 177 -27.69 -4.98 -3.20
CA ILE A 177 -27.63 -4.99 -1.73
C ILE A 177 -28.17 -6.32 -1.18
N VAL A 178 -29.31 -6.80 -1.68
CA VAL A 178 -29.88 -8.11 -1.28
C VAL A 178 -28.90 -9.24 -1.56
N LYS A 179 -28.22 -9.20 -2.71
CA LYS A 179 -27.27 -10.23 -3.11
C LYS A 179 -25.98 -10.23 -2.29
N ILE A 180 -25.52 -9.05 -1.86
CA ILE A 180 -24.37 -8.91 -0.96
C ILE A 180 -24.74 -9.43 0.43
N ASP A 181 -25.93 -9.08 0.94
CA ASP A 181 -26.40 -9.51 2.25
C ASP A 181 -26.55 -11.04 2.37
N ASP A 182 -27.05 -11.70 1.32
CA ASP A 182 -27.23 -13.16 1.27
C ASP A 182 -25.91 -13.93 1.24
N ARG A 183 -24.90 -13.42 0.53
CA ARG A 183 -23.66 -14.17 0.25
C ARG A 183 -22.42 -13.67 0.99
N CYS A 184 -22.43 -12.43 1.45
CA CYS A 184 -21.33 -11.81 2.18
C CYS A 184 -21.87 -10.71 3.12
N PRO A 185 -22.65 -11.06 4.15
CA PRO A 185 -23.23 -10.08 5.08
C PRO A 185 -22.16 -9.26 5.80
N ALA A 186 -20.95 -9.81 5.99
CA ALA A 186 -19.83 -9.10 6.59
C ALA A 186 -19.36 -7.85 5.79
N ALA A 187 -19.69 -7.78 4.50
CA ALA A 187 -19.39 -6.65 3.63
C ALA A 187 -20.46 -5.54 3.67
N LEU A 188 -21.57 -5.74 4.39
CA LEU A 188 -22.66 -4.78 4.48
C LEU A 188 -22.98 -4.47 5.95
N VAL A 189 -22.91 -3.20 6.31
CA VAL A 189 -23.34 -2.71 7.62
C VAL A 189 -24.66 -1.98 7.43
N LYS A 190 -25.73 -2.53 7.99
CA LYS A 190 -27.08 -1.94 7.93
C LYS A 190 -27.35 -1.17 9.21
N ASN A 191 -27.62 0.13 9.10
CA ASN A 191 -28.15 0.91 10.21
C ASN A 191 -29.67 1.01 10.09
N ALA A 192 -30.38 0.19 10.87
CA ALA A 192 -31.85 0.15 10.86
C ALA A 192 -32.51 1.44 11.37
N ALA A 193 -31.79 2.30 12.10
CA ALA A 193 -32.33 3.55 12.64
C ALA A 193 -32.32 4.68 11.61
N GLU A 194 -31.43 4.63 10.62
CA GLU A 194 -31.20 5.73 9.67
C GLU A 194 -31.57 5.36 8.22
N ASP A 195 -32.07 4.14 7.97
CA ASP A 195 -32.33 3.61 6.62
C ASP A 195 -31.10 3.69 5.70
N GLU A 196 -29.91 3.59 6.31
CA GLU A 196 -28.61 3.69 5.63
C GLU A 196 -27.89 2.33 5.63
N CYS A 197 -27.28 2.01 4.49
CA CYS A 197 -26.46 0.80 4.31
C CYS A 197 -25.07 1.20 3.85
N GLU A 198 -24.06 0.88 4.65
CA GLU A 198 -22.65 1.06 4.31
C GLU A 198 -22.07 -0.24 3.74
N MET A 199 -21.45 -0.15 2.57
CA MET A 199 -20.83 -1.29 1.90
C MET A 199 -19.31 -1.19 1.97
N ASN A 200 -18.67 -2.23 2.53
CA ASN A 200 -17.23 -2.36 2.54
C ASN A 200 -16.75 -3.25 1.38
N VAL A 201 -16.26 -2.61 0.33
CA VAL A 201 -15.80 -3.26 -0.91
C VAL A 201 -14.59 -4.19 -0.68
N ASP A 202 -13.82 -3.99 0.39
CA ASP A 202 -12.64 -4.82 0.69
C ASP A 202 -12.96 -6.14 1.37
N LYS A 203 -14.18 -6.27 1.91
CA LYS A 203 -14.67 -7.52 2.49
C LYS A 203 -15.38 -8.42 1.46
N LEU A 204 -15.60 -7.94 0.25
CA LEU A 204 -16.20 -8.73 -0.83
C LEU A 204 -15.21 -9.79 -1.31
N THR A 205 -15.66 -11.03 -1.45
CA THR A 205 -14.83 -12.08 -2.05
C THR A 205 -14.63 -11.79 -3.55
N PRO A 206 -13.50 -12.20 -4.15
CA PRO A 206 -13.23 -12.00 -5.57
C PRO A 206 -14.32 -12.56 -6.50
N GLU A 207 -14.90 -13.70 -6.13
CA GLU A 207 -15.95 -14.39 -6.89
C GLU A 207 -17.25 -13.58 -6.85
N LEU A 208 -17.63 -13.09 -5.66
CA LEU A 208 -18.79 -12.23 -5.50
C LEU A 208 -18.57 -10.90 -6.24
N PHE A 209 -17.38 -10.32 -6.16
CA PHE A 209 -17.06 -9.08 -6.84
C PHE A 209 -17.20 -9.21 -8.37
N LYS A 210 -16.63 -10.26 -8.98
CA LYS A 210 -16.75 -10.54 -10.43
C LYS A 210 -18.22 -10.68 -10.86
N GLU A 211 -19.03 -11.33 -10.04
CA GLU A 211 -20.46 -11.50 -10.29
C GLU A 211 -21.23 -10.18 -10.17
N LEU A 212 -20.91 -9.35 -9.17
CA LEU A 212 -21.51 -8.03 -8.99
C LEU A 212 -21.14 -7.10 -10.14
N VAL A 213 -19.89 -7.07 -10.59
CA VAL A 213 -19.46 -6.32 -11.78
C VAL A 213 -20.24 -6.75 -13.02
N THR A 214 -20.43 -8.06 -13.21
CA THR A 214 -21.20 -8.61 -14.32
C THR A 214 -22.67 -8.16 -14.24
N LEU A 215 -23.27 -8.21 -13.04
CA LEU A 215 -24.65 -7.80 -12.82
C LEU A 215 -24.85 -6.30 -13.05
N VAL A 216 -23.92 -5.45 -12.57
CA VAL A 216 -23.90 -4.01 -12.83
C VAL A 216 -23.80 -3.71 -14.33
N ALA A 217 -22.96 -4.44 -15.07
CA ALA A 217 -22.82 -4.30 -16.52
C ALA A 217 -24.07 -4.74 -17.30
N VAL A 218 -24.89 -5.62 -16.73
CA VAL A 218 -26.19 -6.02 -17.30
C VAL A 218 -27.28 -4.99 -16.97
N CYS A 219 -27.36 -4.52 -15.73
CA CYS A 219 -28.30 -3.47 -15.29
C CYS A 219 -28.03 -2.11 -15.98
N GLY A 220 -26.77 -1.79 -16.28
CA GLY A 220 -26.40 -0.58 -17.02
C GLY A 220 -26.90 -0.55 -18.48
N ARG A 221 -27.28 -1.71 -19.05
CA ARG A 221 -27.83 -1.80 -20.42
C ARG A 221 -29.35 -1.68 -20.46
N THR A 222 -30.05 -1.79 -19.33
CA THR A 222 -31.51 -1.73 -19.28
C THR A 222 -32.09 -0.32 -19.09
N SER A 223 -31.27 0.69 -18.82
CA SER A 223 -31.73 2.08 -18.59
C SER A 223 -31.80 2.97 -19.83
N THR A 224 -31.27 2.55 -20.99
CA THR A 224 -31.36 3.31 -22.26
C THR A 224 -32.41 2.77 -23.24
N GLY A 225 -33.30 1.86 -22.81
CA GLY A 225 -34.25 1.18 -23.69
C GLY A 225 -35.69 1.13 -23.18
N LYS A 226 -36.32 2.28 -22.93
CA LYS A 226 -37.79 2.35 -22.79
C LYS A 226 -38.35 3.72 -23.20
N LYS A 227 -38.44 3.98 -24.52
CA LYS A 227 -39.61 4.67 -25.07
C LYS A 227 -40.40 3.67 -25.90
N LYS A 228 -41.66 3.57 -25.48
CA LYS A 228 -42.67 2.55 -25.77
C LYS A 228 -43.02 2.48 -27.25
N ALA A 229 -43.14 1.25 -27.75
CA ALA A 229 -44.18 0.95 -28.74
C ALA A 229 -45.51 0.81 -27.99
N SER A 230 -46.51 1.61 -28.33
CA SER A 230 -47.93 1.26 -28.19
C SER A 230 -48.77 2.18 -29.08
N ASN A 231 -49.52 1.53 -29.97
CA ASN A 231 -50.32 2.01 -31.09
C ASN A 231 -51.77 2.39 -30.68
N SER A 232 -52.51 3.05 -31.59
CA SER A 232 -53.97 3.34 -31.62
C SER A 232 -54.43 4.57 -30.80
N LYS A 233 -55.32 5.47 -31.23
CA LYS A 233 -56.54 5.30 -32.06
C LYS A 233 -57.15 6.67 -32.48
N ARG A 234 -57.73 6.70 -33.68
CA ARG A 234 -58.81 7.55 -34.27
C ARG A 234 -59.43 8.72 -33.44
N GLN A 235 -59.58 9.87 -34.12
CA GLN A 235 -60.75 10.78 -34.13
C GLN A 235 -60.55 11.71 -35.35
N LYS A 236 -61.25 11.62 -36.49
CA LYS A 236 -62.67 11.88 -36.81
C LYS A 236 -63.17 13.25 -36.33
N THR A 237 -62.99 14.25 -37.19
CA THR A 237 -64.04 15.16 -37.71
C THR A 237 -63.51 15.83 -38.97
#